data_AF-A0A5C8VEV1-F1
#
_entry.id   AF-A0A5C8VEV1-F1
#
_cell.length_a   1.000
_cell.length_b   1.000
_cell.length_c   1.000
_cell.angle_alpha   90.00
_cell.angle_beta   90.00
_cell.angle_gamma   90.00
#
_symmetry.space_group_name_H-M   'P 1'
#
loop_
_entity.id
_entity.type
_entity.pdbx_description
1 polymer ?
#
loop_
_entity_poly.entity_id
_entity_poly.type
_entity_poly.pdbx_seq_one_letter_code
_entity_poly.pdbx_strand_id
1 'polypeptide(L)' 'MTALRIPANLLLLALALAPLPVAAQSPAKSFVYGEKQFRHACRPPLKYAAGACVRRCPAGYQTMGGYCRYRSQRFR' A
#
# COMPACT_ATOMS: atom_id res chain seq x y z
N MET A 1 -47.11 17.11 0.29
CA MET A 1 -45.92 16.29 -0.05
C MET A 1 -45.73 16.34 -1.55
N THR A 2 -45.00 17.35 -2.04
CA THR A 2 -44.81 17.59 -3.48
C THR A 2 -43.70 16.67 -3.97
N ALA A 3 -44.03 15.67 -4.79
CA ALA A 3 -43.08 14.72 -5.33
C ALA A 3 -42.18 15.41 -6.37
N LEU A 4 -40.92 15.63 -6.01
CA LEU A 4 -39.91 16.21 -6.89
C LEU A 4 -39.57 15.19 -7.99
N ARG A 5 -40.04 15.41 -9.22
CA ARG A 5 -39.68 14.59 -10.38
C ARG A 5 -38.33 15.07 -10.93
N ILE A 6 -37.26 14.38 -10.55
CA ILE A 6 -35.92 14.66 -11.06
C ILE A 6 -35.82 14.08 -12.49
N PRO A 7 -35.49 14.89 -13.50
CA PRO A 7 -35.35 14.41 -14.87
C PRO A 7 -34.09 13.53 -14.99
N ALA A 8 -34.16 12.47 -15.78
CA ALA A 8 -33.06 11.50 -15.96
C ALA A 8 -31.72 12.16 -16.37
N ASN A 9 -31.77 13.27 -17.11
CA ASN A 9 -30.59 14.06 -17.48
C ASN A 9 -29.86 14.67 -16.28
N LEU A 10 -30.58 15.02 -15.20
CA LEU A 10 -29.97 15.57 -13.98
C LEU A 10 -29.19 14.48 -13.22
N LEU A 11 -29.69 13.24 -13.26
CA LEU A 11 -29.04 12.08 -12.66
C LEU A 11 -27.73 11.72 -13.40
N LEU A 12 -27.76 11.80 -14.73
CA LEU A 12 -26.59 11.58 -15.58
C LEU A 12 -25.50 12.63 -15.35
N LEU A 13 -25.88 13.90 -15.17
CA LEU A 13 -24.93 14.97 -14.87
C LEU A 13 -24.24 14.76 -13.51
N ALA A 14 -24.98 14.30 -12.50
CA ALA A 14 -24.43 14.07 -11.15
C ALA A 14 -23.38 12.96 -11.12
N LEU A 15 -23.52 11.92 -11.95
CA LEU A 15 -22.53 10.83 -12.04
C LEU A 15 -21.21 11.28 -12.69
N ALA A 16 -21.25 12.22 -13.62
CA ALA A 16 -20.07 12.73 -14.32
C ALA A 16 -19.18 13.63 -13.44
N LEU A 17 -19.74 14.22 -12.38
CA LEU A 17 -19.03 15.11 -11.45
C LEU A 17 -18.53 14.39 -10.18
N ALA A 18 -18.69 13.08 -10.07
CA ALA A 18 -18.18 12.35 -8.92
C ALA A 18 -16.63 12.42 -8.91
N PRO A 19 -16.00 13.02 -7.89
CA PRO A 19 -14.55 13.06 -7.78
C PRO A 19 -14.03 11.63 -7.64
N LEU A 20 -13.34 11.15 -8.67
CA LEU A 20 -12.64 9.86 -8.64
C LEU A 20 -11.59 9.93 -7.52
N PRO A 21 -11.49 8.89 -6.65
CA PRO A 21 -10.41 8.83 -5.69
C PRO A 21 -9.11 8.66 -6.47
N VAL A 22 -8.36 9.76 -6.65
CA VAL A 22 -6.99 9.71 -7.12
C VAL A 22 -6.18 9.08 -5.98
N ALA A 23 -6.13 7.75 -5.96
CA ALA A 23 -5.19 7.03 -5.14
C ALA A 23 -3.80 7.37 -5.67
N ALA A 24 -3.18 8.39 -5.10
CA ALA A 24 -1.75 8.62 -5.19
C ALA A 24 -1.05 7.40 -4.58
N GLN A 25 -0.82 6.39 -5.41
CA GLN A 25 -0.10 5.17 -5.08
C GLN A 25 1.37 5.56 -4.92
N SER A 26 1.69 6.16 -3.77
CA SER A 26 3.08 6.44 -3.43
C SER A 26 3.80 5.08 -3.40
N PRO A 27 4.79 4.85 -4.27
CA PRO A 27 5.43 3.54 -4.43
C PRO A 27 6.04 3.03 -3.12
N ALA A 28 6.38 3.94 -2.19
CA ALA A 28 6.85 3.63 -0.85
C ALA A 28 5.89 2.74 -0.03
N LYS A 29 4.57 2.84 -0.22
CA LYS A 29 3.62 1.99 0.51
C LYS A 29 3.63 0.54 0.02
N SER A 30 3.80 0.34 -1.29
CA SER A 30 3.83 -1.01 -1.89
C SER A 30 5.04 -1.82 -1.42
N PHE A 31 6.21 -1.18 -1.30
CA PHE A 31 7.41 -1.84 -0.77
C PHE A 31 7.20 -2.32 0.68
N VAL A 32 6.72 -1.45 1.57
CA VAL A 32 6.54 -1.80 3.00
C VAL A 32 5.49 -2.89 3.22
N TYR A 33 4.43 -2.93 2.40
CA TYR A 33 3.38 -3.94 2.54
C TYR A 33 3.82 -5.30 1.97
N GLY A 34 4.52 -5.31 0.83
CA GLY A 34 5.05 -6.53 0.23
C GLY A 34 5.98 -7.27 1.18
N GLU A 35 6.95 -6.56 1.77
CA GLU A 35 7.90 -7.15 2.73
C GLU A 35 7.23 -7.91 3.88
N LYS A 36 6.10 -7.40 4.39
CA LYS A 36 5.33 -8.04 5.47
C LYS A 36 4.64 -9.32 5.00
N GLN A 37 4.24 -9.44 3.74
CA GLN A 37 3.61 -10.67 3.23
C GLN A 37 4.64 -11.81 3.08
N PHE A 38 5.91 -11.47 2.86
CA PHE A 38 6.96 -12.44 2.61
C PHE A 38 7.70 -12.94 3.87
N ARG A 39 7.18 -12.74 5.09
CA ARG A 39 7.88 -13.24 6.32
C ARG A 39 8.07 -14.75 6.33
N HIS A 40 7.21 -15.48 5.64
CA HIS A 40 7.24 -16.93 5.51
C HIS A 40 7.78 -17.39 4.14
N ALA A 41 8.21 -16.46 3.28
CA ALA A 41 8.77 -16.81 1.98
C ALA A 41 10.15 -17.46 2.11
N CYS A 42 10.90 -17.13 3.17
CA CYS A 42 12.20 -17.70 3.45
C CYS A 42 12.09 -18.81 4.51
N ARG A 43 12.88 -19.88 4.36
CA ARG A 43 13.03 -20.90 5.41
C ARG A 43 13.74 -20.32 6.64
N PRO A 44 13.28 -20.63 7.87
CA PRO A 44 14.04 -20.28 9.07
C PRO A 44 15.47 -20.82 9.00
N PRO A 45 16.52 -20.06 9.44
CA PRO A 45 16.50 -18.76 10.13
C PRO A 45 16.68 -17.53 9.22
N LEU A 46 16.40 -17.64 7.91
CA LEU A 46 16.57 -16.55 6.95
C LEU A 46 15.39 -15.57 7.01
N LYS A 47 15.66 -14.31 6.63
CA LYS A 47 14.69 -13.22 6.60
C LYS A 47 14.54 -12.70 5.17
N TYR A 48 13.33 -12.35 4.78
CA TYR A 48 13.08 -11.73 3.47
C TYR A 48 13.46 -10.24 3.46
N ALA A 49 14.22 -9.80 2.46
CA ALA A 49 14.57 -8.39 2.24
C ALA A 49 14.62 -8.09 0.74
N ALA A 50 13.76 -7.18 0.26
CA ALA A 50 13.78 -6.68 -1.12
C ALA A 50 13.93 -7.78 -2.22
N GLY A 51 13.25 -8.93 -2.07
CA GLY A 51 13.31 -10.03 -3.04
C GLY A 51 14.34 -11.13 -2.75
N ALA A 52 15.17 -10.99 -1.72
CA ALA A 52 16.20 -11.98 -1.35
C ALA A 52 16.01 -12.51 0.08
N CYS A 53 16.49 -13.74 0.33
CA CYS A 53 16.58 -14.32 1.66
C CYS A 53 17.96 -14.08 2.28
N VAL A 54 18.03 -13.31 3.36
CA VAL A 54 19.29 -12.90 4.01
C VAL A 54 19.33 -13.36 5.48
N ARG A 55 20.54 -13.65 6.01
CA ARG A 55 20.70 -13.97 7.45
C ARG A 55 20.62 -12.71 8.34
N ARG A 56 21.18 -11.59 7.87
CA ARG A 56 21.17 -10.29 8.55
C ARG A 56 20.58 -9.23 7.62
N CYS A 57 19.80 -8.31 8.17
CA CYS A 57 19.23 -7.22 7.38
C CYS A 57 20.31 -6.22 6.94
N PRO A 58 20.25 -5.73 5.69
CA PRO A 58 21.18 -4.72 5.18
C PRO A 58 20.97 -3.35 5.85
N ALA A 59 21.92 -2.44 5.67
CA ALA A 59 21.89 -1.08 6.25
C ALA A 59 20.61 -0.34 5.82
N GLY A 60 20.01 0.42 6.74
CA GLY A 60 18.73 1.09 6.51
C GLY A 60 17.49 0.20 6.68
N TYR A 61 17.64 -1.11 6.89
CA TYR A 61 16.52 -2.01 7.18
C TYR A 61 16.48 -2.40 8.67
N GLN A 62 15.27 -2.56 9.19
CA GLN A 62 15.02 -3.06 10.54
C GLN A 62 14.63 -4.55 10.51
N THR A 63 15.26 -5.36 11.35
CA THR A 63 14.88 -6.77 11.52
C THR A 63 13.49 -6.87 12.16
N MET A 64 12.61 -7.66 11.55
CA MET A 64 11.26 -7.92 12.02
C MET A 64 10.96 -9.42 11.93
N GLY A 65 11.45 -10.22 12.89
CA GLY A 65 11.14 -11.66 13.04
C GLY A 65 11.57 -12.57 11.88
N GLY A 66 10.94 -12.44 10.71
CA GLY A 66 11.18 -13.21 9.48
C GLY A 66 11.35 -12.36 8.21
N TYR A 67 11.42 -11.03 8.33
CA TYR A 67 11.68 -10.13 7.20
C TYR A 67 12.40 -8.87 7.67
N CYS A 68 12.91 -8.10 6.72
CA CYS A 68 13.58 -6.84 6.90
C CYS A 68 12.65 -5.75 6.40
N ARG A 69 12.32 -4.76 7.24
CA ARG A 69 11.49 -3.62 6.87
C ARG A 69 12.38 -2.42 6.58
N TYR A 70 12.22 -1.78 5.42
CA TYR A 70 12.95 -0.56 5.15
C TYR A 70 12.58 0.54 6.17
N ARG A 71 13.57 1.13 6.85
CA ARG A 71 13.37 2.36 7.61
C ARG A 71 13.38 3.48 6.58
N SER A 72 12.22 3.80 6.00
CA SER A 72 12.06 5.05 5.28
C SER A 72 12.38 6.17 6.26
N GLN A 73 13.56 6.78 6.11
CA GLN A 73 14.00 7.90 6.91
C GLN A 73 12.84 8.90 6.90
N ARG A 74 12.26 9.18 8.08
CA ARG A 74 11.38 10.33 8.24
C ARG A 74 12.24 11.52 7.88
N PHE A 75 12.15 11.99 6.64
CA PHE A 75 12.58 13.34 6.31
C PHE A 75 11.81 14.24 7.28
N ARG A 76 12.54 14.79 8.25
CA ARG A 76 12.03 15.68 9.29
C ARG A 76 12.46 17.08 8.93
#